data_AF-A0AAU8FEP0-F1
#
_entry.id   AF-A0AAU8FEP0-F1
#
_cell.length_a   1.000
_cell.length_b   1.000
_cell.length_c   1.000
_cell.angle_alpha   90.00
_cell.angle_beta   90.00
_cell.angle_gamma   90.00
#
_symmetry.space_group_name_H-M   'P 1'
#
loop_
_entity.id
_entity.type
_entity.pdbx_description
1 polymer ?
#
loop_
_entity_poly.entity_id
_entity_poly.type
_entity_poly.pdbx_seq_one_letter_code
_entity_poly.pdbx_strand_id
1 'polypeptide(L)'
;MSEATAFDTEQDLFFKRLRQETAESHQKLENNRLSKAILTPSVSLPDYQGYLAALFGVTIACEDQIFPAISTIVNDLSDRYKSELIIGDLLATGFSEAAIDALPVYRFEYFSTAEALGIMYVLEGSTLGG
;
A
#
# COMPACT_ATOMS: atom_id res chain seq x y z
N MET A 1 20.55 -28.83 -15.02
CA MET A 1 19.47 -28.01 -14.42
C MET A 1 18.55 -27.60 -15.53
N SER A 2 17.23 -27.72 -15.36
CA SER A 2 16.27 -27.32 -16.39
C SER A 2 16.10 -25.80 -16.39
N GLU A 3 15.73 -25.22 -17.52
CA GLU A 3 15.43 -23.78 -17.64
C GLU A 3 14.40 -23.33 -16.60
N ALA A 4 13.34 -24.12 -16.39
CA ALA A 4 12.32 -23.86 -15.38
C ALA A 4 12.88 -23.78 -13.95
N THR A 5 13.82 -24.66 -13.58
CA THR A 5 14.45 -24.60 -12.24
C THR A 5 15.40 -23.41 -12.07
N ALA A 6 15.96 -22.89 -13.17
CA ALA A 6 16.78 -21.67 -13.14
C ALA A 6 15.90 -20.41 -13.01
N PHE A 7 14.78 -20.33 -13.75
CA PHE A 7 13.82 -19.22 -13.65
C PHE A 7 13.22 -19.07 -12.25
N ASP A 8 12.81 -20.19 -11.62
CA ASP A 8 12.29 -20.17 -10.24
C ASP A 8 13.33 -19.63 -9.25
N THR A 9 14.61 -19.99 -9.46
CA THR A 9 15.71 -19.53 -8.61
C THR A 9 15.98 -18.03 -8.78
N GLU A 10 15.93 -17.50 -10.00
CA GLU A 10 16.13 -16.07 -10.27
C GLU A 10 14.99 -15.22 -9.73
N GLN A 11 13.74 -15.66 -9.89
CA GLN A 11 12.57 -15.00 -9.35
C GLN A 11 12.60 -14.94 -7.83
N ASP A 12 12.96 -16.04 -7.17
CA ASP A 12 13.11 -16.09 -5.71
C ASP A 12 14.21 -15.14 -5.21
N LEU A 13 15.35 -15.11 -5.91
CA LEU A 13 16.44 -14.18 -5.61
C LEU A 13 16.02 -12.72 -5.78
N PHE A 14 15.23 -12.42 -6.82
CA PHE A 14 14.69 -11.08 -7.05
C PHE A 14 13.77 -10.64 -5.91
N PHE A 15 12.78 -11.45 -5.53
CA PHE A 15 11.89 -11.11 -4.42
C PHE A 15 12.59 -11.08 -3.06
N LYS A 16 13.61 -11.92 -2.85
CA LYS A 16 14.45 -11.84 -1.66
C LYS A 16 15.20 -10.51 -1.60
N ARG A 17 15.74 -10.06 -2.73
CA ARG A 17 16.42 -8.77 -2.82
C ARG A 17 15.45 -7.62 -2.59
N LEU A 18 14.27 -7.61 -3.21
CA LEU A 18 13.26 -6.57 -2.95
C LEU A 18 12.94 -6.44 -1.46
N ARG A 19 12.63 -7.56 -0.78
CA ARG A 19 12.37 -7.56 0.67
C ARG A 19 13.55 -7.03 1.48
N GLN A 20 14.77 -7.39 1.11
CA GLN A 20 15.98 -6.94 1.81
C GLN A 20 16.19 -5.43 1.65
N GLU A 21 16.02 -4.91 0.43
CA GLU A 21 16.24 -3.50 0.11
C GLU A 21 15.13 -2.60 0.69
N THR A 22 13.91 -3.12 0.90
CA THR A 22 12.81 -2.37 1.53
C THR A 22 12.71 -2.55 3.05
N ALA A 23 13.50 -3.44 3.66
CA ALA A 23 13.37 -3.82 5.07
C ALA A 23 13.49 -2.63 6.05
N GLU A 24 14.44 -1.73 5.82
CA GLU A 24 14.62 -0.55 6.68
C GLU A 24 13.40 0.39 6.62
N SER A 25 12.84 0.56 5.42
CA SER A 25 11.64 1.38 5.21
C SER A 25 10.40 0.77 5.86
N HIS A 26 10.24 -0.56 5.80
CA HIS A 26 9.18 -1.27 6.52
C HIS A 26 9.32 -1.08 8.04
N GLN A 27 10.53 -1.25 8.59
CA GLN A 27 10.77 -1.06 10.01
C GLN A 27 10.45 0.38 10.45
N LYS A 28 10.78 1.40 9.63
CA LYS A 28 10.40 2.79 9.91
C LYS A 28 8.89 3.01 9.88
N LEU A 29 8.19 2.40 8.92
CA LEU A 29 6.74 2.46 8.81
C LEU A 29 6.04 1.85 10.02
N GLU A 30 6.45 0.65 10.44
CA GLU A 30 5.94 -0.02 11.65
C GLU A 30 6.21 0.80 12.91
N ASN A 31 7.36 1.48 12.95
CA ASN A 31 7.73 2.29 14.11
C ASN A 31 7.07 3.67 14.16
N ASN A 32 6.34 4.07 13.13
CA ASN A 32 5.70 5.38 13.08
C ASN A 32 4.59 5.48 14.14
N ARG A 33 4.22 6.73 14.47
CA ARG A 33 3.22 7.01 15.52
C ARG A 33 1.86 6.39 15.24
N LEU A 34 1.37 6.46 13.99
CA LEU A 34 0.05 5.95 13.60
C LEU A 34 0.01 4.42 13.66
N SER A 35 1.03 3.75 13.09
CA SER A 35 1.18 2.29 13.12
C SER A 35 1.27 1.77 14.55
N LYS A 36 2.06 2.43 15.42
CA LYS A 36 2.11 2.04 16.83
C LYS A 36 0.77 2.22 17.53
N ALA A 37 0.08 3.35 17.29
CA ALA A 37 -1.16 3.67 17.99
C ALA A 37 -2.23 2.59 17.81
N ILE A 38 -2.40 2.09 16.57
CA ILE A 38 -3.38 1.04 16.26
C ILE A 38 -3.04 -0.35 16.82
N LEU A 39 -1.77 -0.59 17.17
CA LEU A 39 -1.31 -1.86 17.75
C LEU A 39 -1.33 -1.87 19.29
N THR A 40 -1.69 -0.74 19.92
CA THR A 40 -1.76 -0.67 21.38
C THR A 40 -3.16 -1.00 21.92
N PRO A 41 -3.29 -1.64 23.09
CA PRO A 41 -4.59 -1.86 23.73
C PRO A 41 -5.35 -0.58 24.10
N SER A 42 -4.67 0.57 24.09
CA SER A 42 -5.24 1.88 24.38
C SER A 42 -5.63 2.66 23.12
N VAL A 43 -5.74 2.00 21.97
CA VAL A 43 -6.16 2.63 20.71
C VAL A 43 -7.50 3.36 20.90
N SER A 44 -7.54 4.61 20.46
CA SER A 44 -8.75 5.42 20.48
C SER A 44 -9.39 5.52 19.09
N LEU A 45 -10.67 5.91 19.03
CA LEU A 45 -11.35 6.16 17.75
C LEU A 45 -10.60 7.19 16.88
N PRO A 46 -10.11 8.33 17.42
CA PRO A 46 -9.26 9.25 16.65
C PRO A 46 -7.96 8.64 16.14
N ASP A 47 -7.33 7.72 16.88
CA ASP A 47 -6.11 7.04 16.41
C ASP A 47 -6.41 6.15 15.20
N TYR A 48 -7.51 5.40 15.27
CA TYR A 48 -7.97 4.54 14.17
C TYR A 48 -8.36 5.37 12.94
N GLN A 49 -9.14 6.44 13.13
CA GLN A 49 -9.50 7.37 12.06
C GLN A 49 -8.26 8.00 11.41
N GLY A 50 -7.28 8.43 12.22
CA GLY A 50 -6.02 8.99 11.72
C GLY A 50 -5.20 8.00 10.91
N TYR A 51 -5.18 6.72 11.32
CA TYR A 51 -4.54 5.65 10.56
C TYR A 51 -5.25 5.39 9.23
N LEU A 52 -6.57 5.20 9.24
CA LEU A 52 -7.36 4.97 8.02
C LEU A 52 -7.26 6.15 7.05
N ALA A 53 -7.28 7.39 7.54
CA ALA A 53 -7.13 8.57 6.70
C ALA A 53 -5.76 8.61 5.99
N ALA A 54 -4.68 8.26 6.70
CA ALA A 54 -3.35 8.18 6.10
C ALA A 54 -3.25 7.03 5.09
N LEU A 55 -3.85 5.87 5.40
CA LEU A 55 -3.88 4.73 4.49
C LEU A 55 -4.70 5.05 3.23
N PHE A 56 -5.86 5.67 3.37
CA PHE A 56 -6.70 6.13 2.28
C PHE A 56 -5.90 7.01 1.31
N GLY A 57 -5.23 8.04 1.82
CA GLY A 57 -4.50 9.01 1.02
C GLY A 57 -3.40 8.41 0.14
N VAL A 58 -2.75 7.32 0.57
CA VAL A 58 -1.74 6.60 -0.24
C VAL A 58 -2.38 5.55 -1.15
N THR A 59 -3.46 4.89 -0.71
CA THR A 59 -4.15 3.87 -1.49
C THR A 59 -4.85 4.46 -2.71
N ILE A 60 -5.66 5.53 -2.53
CA ILE A 60 -6.33 6.18 -3.66
C ILE A 60 -5.32 6.80 -4.63
N ALA A 61 -4.22 7.36 -4.12
CA ALA A 61 -3.13 7.87 -4.94
C ALA A 61 -2.51 6.77 -5.83
N CYS A 62 -2.37 5.56 -5.31
CA CYS A 62 -1.82 4.44 -6.08
C CYS A 62 -2.79 3.98 -7.17
N GLU A 63 -4.06 3.84 -6.80
CA GLU A 63 -5.14 3.47 -7.72
C GLU A 63 -5.29 4.48 -8.86
N ASP A 64 -5.17 5.77 -8.58
CA ASP A 64 -5.32 6.83 -9.59
C ASP A 64 -4.06 7.07 -10.43
N GLN A 65 -2.86 6.96 -9.83
CA GLN A 65 -1.60 7.39 -10.47
C GLN A 65 -0.75 6.23 -10.97
N ILE A 66 -0.79 5.09 -10.29
CA ILE A 66 0.11 3.95 -10.53
C ILE A 66 -0.57 2.88 -11.36
N PHE A 67 -1.81 2.50 -11.02
CA PHE A 67 -2.52 1.44 -11.74
C PHE A 67 -2.61 1.72 -13.25
N PRO A 68 -2.95 2.95 -13.71
CA PRO A 68 -2.95 3.24 -15.15
C PRO A 68 -1.58 3.12 -15.80
N ALA A 69 -0.50 3.39 -15.06
CA ALA A 69 0.86 3.35 -15.58
C ALA A 69 1.40 1.91 -15.77
N ILE A 70 0.81 0.94 -15.09
CA ILE A 70 1.23 -0.48 -15.13
C ILE A 70 0.15 -1.41 -15.70
N SER A 71 -0.97 -0.87 -16.20
CA SER A 71 -2.13 -1.64 -16.66
C SER A 71 -1.87 -2.53 -17.88
N THR A 72 -0.78 -2.29 -18.60
CA THR A 72 -0.34 -3.15 -19.72
C THR A 72 0.51 -4.33 -19.26
N ILE A 73 0.90 -4.36 -17.99
CA ILE A 73 1.78 -5.38 -17.39
C ILE A 73 1.03 -6.20 -16.35
N VAL A 74 0.21 -5.55 -15.52
CA VAL A 74 -0.58 -6.18 -14.47
C VAL A 74 -2.03 -6.24 -14.92
N ASN A 75 -2.53 -7.44 -15.20
CA ASN A 75 -3.85 -7.63 -15.82
C ASN A 75 -5.01 -7.70 -14.81
N ASP A 76 -4.72 -7.88 -13.52
CA ASP A 76 -5.70 -8.09 -12.45
C ASP A 76 -5.90 -6.86 -11.55
N LEU A 77 -5.56 -5.66 -12.05
CA LEU A 77 -5.67 -4.41 -11.28
C LEU A 77 -7.10 -4.12 -10.82
N SER A 78 -8.12 -4.53 -11.58
CA SER A 78 -9.53 -4.35 -11.20
C SER A 78 -9.87 -4.97 -9.86
N ASP A 79 -9.19 -6.05 -9.49
CA ASP A 79 -9.46 -6.81 -8.27
C ASP A 79 -8.65 -6.29 -7.08
N ARG A 80 -7.84 -5.23 -7.29
CA ARG A 80 -6.88 -4.69 -6.33
C ARG A 80 -7.26 -3.30 -5.79
N TYR A 81 -8.38 -2.74 -6.25
CA TYR A 81 -8.93 -1.50 -5.68
C TYR A 81 -9.43 -1.75 -4.25
N LYS A 82 -8.94 -0.94 -3.31
CA LYS A 82 -9.16 -1.05 -1.86
C LYS A 82 -9.64 0.27 -1.25
N SER A 83 -9.50 1.40 -1.94
CA SER A 83 -9.92 2.72 -1.44
C SER A 83 -11.37 2.73 -0.97
N GLU A 84 -12.29 2.14 -1.73
CA GLU A 84 -13.72 2.03 -1.38
C GLU A 84 -13.96 1.28 -0.06
N LEU A 85 -13.14 0.29 0.27
CA LEU A 85 -13.22 -0.42 1.55
C LEU A 85 -12.82 0.51 2.70
N ILE A 86 -11.76 1.30 2.51
CA ILE A 86 -11.28 2.27 3.50
C ILE A 86 -12.30 3.41 3.68
N ILE A 87 -12.95 3.85 2.60
CA ILE A 87 -14.06 4.82 2.66
C ILE A 87 -15.20 4.25 3.51
N GLY A 88 -15.59 2.99 3.28
CA GLY A 88 -16.60 2.31 4.09
C GLY A 88 -16.27 2.28 5.57
N ASP A 89 -15.02 1.96 5.93
CA ASP A 89 -14.55 1.96 7.31
C ASP A 89 -14.56 3.38 7.92
N LEU A 90 -14.09 4.40 7.18
CA LEU A 90 -14.12 5.80 7.64
C LEU A 90 -15.55 6.27 7.91
N LEU A 91 -16.49 6.02 7.00
CA LEU A 91 -17.90 6.35 7.18
C LEU A 91 -18.48 5.66 8.43
N ALA A 92 -18.13 4.40 8.68
CA ALA A 92 -18.56 3.66 9.86
C ALA A 92 -18.05 4.26 11.19
N THR A 93 -16.93 5.01 11.16
CA THR A 93 -16.43 5.75 12.32
C THR A 93 -17.10 7.11 12.55
N GLY A 94 -17.98 7.54 11.63
CA GLY A 94 -18.68 8.83 11.70
C GLY A 94 -18.03 9.95 10.90
N PHE A 95 -17.08 9.65 9.99
CA PHE A 95 -16.68 10.63 8.98
C PHE A 95 -17.85 10.94 8.03
N SER A 96 -17.90 12.16 7.51
CA SER A 96 -18.79 12.52 6.40
C SER A 96 -18.06 12.37 5.08
N GLU A 97 -18.78 12.17 3.97
CA GLU A 97 -18.22 12.15 2.62
C GLU A 97 -17.37 13.39 2.35
N ALA A 98 -17.88 14.59 2.71
CA ALA A 98 -17.14 15.84 2.56
C ALA A 98 -15.83 15.88 3.37
N ALA A 99 -15.77 15.19 4.51
CA ALA A 99 -14.54 15.08 5.30
C ALA A 99 -13.54 14.11 4.66
N ILE A 100 -14.02 13.04 4.01
CA ILE A 100 -13.20 12.08 3.27
C ILE A 100 -12.64 12.73 2.01
N ASP A 101 -13.45 13.47 1.26
CA ASP A 101 -13.03 14.21 0.06
C ASP A 101 -11.95 15.27 0.36
N ALA A 102 -11.92 15.77 1.59
CA ALA A 102 -10.93 16.74 2.07
C ALA A 102 -9.65 16.10 2.60
N LEU A 103 -9.55 14.76 2.67
CA LEU A 103 -8.35 14.08 3.16
C LEU A 103 -7.15 14.33 2.23
N PRO A 104 -5.93 14.43 2.80
CA PRO A 104 -4.74 14.59 1.99
C PRO A 104 -4.46 13.34 1.16
N VAL A 105 -4.38 13.51 -0.16
CA VAL A 105 -3.98 12.45 -1.10
C VAL A 105 -2.50 12.62 -1.43
N TYR A 106 -1.75 11.52 -1.38
CA TYR A 106 -0.33 11.53 -1.70
C TYR A 106 -0.11 11.71 -3.21
N ARG A 107 1.02 12.29 -3.59
CA ARG A 107 1.44 12.40 -4.99
C ARG A 107 2.71 11.62 -5.19
N PHE A 108 2.63 10.53 -5.95
CA PHE A 108 3.79 9.72 -6.25
C PHE A 108 4.66 10.43 -7.30
N GLU A 109 5.97 10.42 -7.06
CA GLU A 109 6.98 10.79 -8.06
C GLU A 109 7.67 9.50 -8.51
N TYR A 110 7.54 9.18 -9.80
CA TYR A 110 8.20 8.04 -10.43
C TYR A 110 8.58 8.40 -11.87
N PHE A 111 9.69 7.85 -12.33
CA PHE A 111 10.31 8.16 -13.62
C PHE A 111 10.39 6.94 -14.54
N SER A 112 9.95 5.77 -14.08
CA SER A 112 9.92 4.55 -14.88
C SER A 112 8.79 3.60 -14.45
N THR A 113 8.44 2.69 -15.35
CA THR A 113 7.52 1.59 -15.06
C THR A 113 8.05 0.69 -13.95
N ALA A 114 9.37 0.50 -13.84
CA ALA A 114 9.96 -0.29 -12.77
C ALA A 114 9.74 0.35 -11.38
N GLU A 115 9.83 1.68 -11.28
CA GLU A 115 9.52 2.41 -10.05
C GLU A 115 8.02 2.34 -9.71
N ALA A 116 7.14 2.45 -10.72
CA ALA A 116 5.70 2.28 -10.54
C ALA A 116 5.35 0.87 -10.01
N LEU A 117 5.99 -0.18 -10.55
CA LEU A 117 5.86 -1.56 -10.05
C LEU A 117 6.43 -1.70 -8.63
N GLY A 118 7.50 -0.98 -8.29
CA GLY A 118 8.04 -0.92 -6.93
C GLY A 118 7.06 -0.32 -5.92
N ILE A 119 6.36 0.76 -6.29
CA ILE A 119 5.30 1.35 -5.46
C ILE A 119 4.17 0.33 -5.26
N MET A 120 3.72 -0.31 -6.35
CA MET A 120 2.69 -1.34 -6.29
C MET A 120 3.09 -2.52 -5.39
N TYR A 121 4.35 -2.96 -5.48
CA TYR A 121 4.88 -4.03 -4.65
C TYR A 121 4.75 -3.72 -3.15
N VAL A 122 5.09 -2.49 -2.73
CA VAL A 122 5.02 -2.09 -1.32
C VAL A 122 3.57 -2.02 -0.83
N LEU A 123 2.68 -1.41 -1.59
CA LEU A 123 1.28 -1.24 -1.19
C LEU A 123 0.48 -2.55 -1.23
N GLU A 124 0.78 -3.47 -2.14
CA GLU A 124 0.18 -4.81 -2.09
C GLU A 124 0.73 -5.62 -0.91
N GLY A 125 2.03 -5.52 -0.65
CA GLY A 125 2.68 -6.19 0.47
C GLY A 125 2.07 -5.83 1.84
N SER A 126 1.57 -4.60 2.02
CA SER A 126 0.93 -4.19 3.27
C SER A 126 -0.40 -4.90 3.56
N THR A 127 -0.97 -5.62 2.59
CA THR A 127 -2.22 -6.37 2.78
C THR A 127 -2.01 -7.82 3.21
N LEU A 128 -0.77 -8.33 3.18
CA LEU A 128 -0.44 -9.71 3.51
C LEU A 128 0.10 -9.89 4.94
N GLY A 129 0.26 -8.79 5.69
CA GLY A 129 0.89 -8.78 7.01
C GLY A 129 0.16 -7.93 8.06
N GLY A 130 -1.18 -7.93 8.01
CA GLY A 130 -2.03 -7.47 9.13
C GLY A 130 -2.15 -8.52 10.22
#